data_AF-A0A2H5XS00-F1
#
_entry.id   AF-A0A2H5XS00-F1
#
_cell.length_a   1.000
_cell.length_b   1.000
_cell.length_c   1.000
_cell.angle_alpha   90.00
_cell.angle_beta   90.00
_cell.angle_gamma   90.00
#
_symmetry.space_group_name_H-M   'P 1'
#
loop_
_entity.id
_entity.type
_entity.pdbx_description
1 polymer ?
#
loop_
_entity_poly.entity_id
_entity_poly.type
_entity_poly.pdbx_seq_one_letter_code
_entity_poly.pdbx_strand_id
1 'polypeptide(L)'
;MSSSGIMGEIEKVLEEAEGIKESSEWIFLIQDKVIESYLKGKKDLFRNLMISDEIFWIGIGGSSSGPKAISEIFGLGIKFFESPEEKKELCELMKKSKRPTLYIVSKSGETFETLILSKTAEKIAKRKKAVSFLGITANKDSPISNLVIRNRGELIDFPPNLSGRFSTFFILYPILMRYRNILKIMKSNLDNVRRRIFDKESLHFKLARFIIENQDKQEIFLCFYSKDLVKLSENFCQLIAESLGKDGKGLTPVALLGPHFQHSVAQLILANPKGKCAVFIFRSGAERDLMREKEATLRAFSERIPVLELEIRSKGEIFSLIFQFQIAIAVAGKIMGINPFDQPEVKRIRDLIWGGRGLR
;
A
#
# COMPACT_ATOMS: atom_id res chain seq x y z
N MET A 1 -20.10 -14.15 17.65
CA MET A 1 -21.19 -13.70 16.76
C MET A 1 -21.49 -14.77 15.73
N SER A 2 -22.75 -14.93 15.31
CA SER A 2 -23.05 -15.81 14.17
C SER A 2 -22.48 -15.23 12.87
N SER A 3 -22.22 -16.10 11.89
CA SER A 3 -21.75 -15.68 10.56
C SER A 3 -22.69 -14.67 9.89
N SER A 4 -24.01 -14.82 10.07
CA SER A 4 -25.01 -13.87 9.55
C SER A 4 -24.95 -12.52 10.25
N GLY A 5 -24.63 -12.50 11.55
CA GLY A 5 -24.46 -11.26 12.32
C GLY A 5 -23.25 -10.45 11.87
N ILE A 6 -22.11 -11.10 11.60
CA ILE A 6 -20.88 -10.43 11.12
C ILE A 6 -21.12 -9.73 9.77
N MET A 7 -21.83 -10.39 8.86
CA MET A 7 -22.12 -9.79 7.54
C MET A 7 -22.99 -8.54 7.65
N GLY A 8 -23.96 -8.53 8.57
CA GLY A 8 -24.77 -7.33 8.84
C GLY A 8 -23.98 -6.19 9.45
N GLU A 9 -23.01 -6.48 10.33
CA GLU A 9 -22.11 -5.44 10.88
C GLU A 9 -21.17 -4.86 9.83
N ILE A 10 -20.61 -5.69 8.94
CA ILE A 10 -19.78 -5.22 7.82
C ILE A 10 -20.58 -4.25 6.95
N GLU A 11 -21.82 -4.60 6.60
CA GLU A 11 -22.73 -3.76 5.84
C GLU A 11 -22.99 -2.42 6.54
N LYS A 12 -23.33 -2.44 7.83
CA LYS A 12 -23.55 -1.23 8.64
C LYS A 12 -22.33 -0.31 8.67
N VAL A 13 -21.13 -0.85 8.87
CA VAL A 13 -19.89 -0.05 8.87
C VAL A 13 -19.65 0.60 7.50
N LEU A 14 -19.97 -0.10 6.42
CA LEU A 14 -19.83 0.43 5.05
C LEU A 14 -20.89 1.51 4.74
N GLU A 15 -22.12 1.37 5.23
CA GLU A 15 -23.16 2.40 5.13
C GLU A 15 -22.72 3.69 5.83
N GLU A 16 -22.23 3.58 7.07
CA GLU A 16 -21.67 4.71 7.82
C GLU A 16 -20.50 5.33 7.05
N ALA A 17 -19.55 4.51 6.60
CA ALA A 17 -18.38 4.95 5.83
C ALA A 17 -18.76 5.74 4.57
N GLU A 18 -19.72 5.24 3.79
CA GLU A 18 -20.18 5.90 2.56
C GLU A 18 -20.83 7.27 2.85
N GLY A 19 -21.53 7.40 3.98
CA GLY A 19 -22.14 8.66 4.42
C GLY A 19 -21.13 9.73 4.87
N ILE A 20 -19.94 9.34 5.34
CA ILE A 20 -18.93 10.28 5.90
C ILE A 20 -17.60 10.30 5.15
N LYS A 21 -17.49 9.65 3.99
CA LYS A 21 -16.20 9.44 3.30
C LYS A 21 -15.46 10.73 2.93
N GLU A 22 -16.15 11.83 2.63
CA GLU A 22 -15.47 13.07 2.24
C GLU A 22 -14.84 13.80 3.43
N SER A 23 -15.37 13.61 4.64
CA SER A 23 -14.97 14.33 5.86
C SER A 23 -14.20 13.49 6.87
N SER A 24 -13.96 12.20 6.59
CA SER A 24 -13.31 11.25 7.49
C SER A 24 -12.15 10.50 6.82
N GLU A 25 -11.52 9.59 7.54
CA GLU A 25 -10.45 8.74 7.00
C GLU A 25 -10.94 7.76 5.93
N TRP A 26 -12.26 7.54 5.83
CA TRP A 26 -12.89 6.80 4.73
C TRP A 26 -12.76 7.49 3.36
N ILE A 27 -12.16 8.69 3.30
CA ILE A 27 -11.77 9.36 2.05
C ILE A 27 -10.92 8.48 1.14
N PHE A 28 -10.26 7.46 1.69
CA PHE A 28 -9.54 6.47 0.88
C PHE A 28 -10.45 5.75 -0.13
N LEU A 29 -11.75 5.62 0.15
CA LEU A 29 -12.74 5.05 -0.75
C LEU A 29 -12.85 5.82 -2.06
N ILE A 30 -12.49 7.10 -2.08
CA ILE A 30 -12.56 7.98 -3.26
C ILE A 30 -11.20 8.61 -3.60
N GLN A 31 -10.10 8.03 -3.11
CA GLN A 31 -8.77 8.63 -3.18
C GLN A 31 -8.30 9.00 -4.59
N ASP A 32 -8.61 8.20 -5.62
CA ASP A 32 -8.29 8.50 -7.03
C ASP A 32 -9.13 9.65 -7.58
N LYS A 33 -10.38 9.81 -7.11
CA LYS A 33 -11.26 10.93 -7.50
C LYS A 33 -10.82 12.23 -6.85
N VAL A 34 -10.35 12.18 -5.60
CA VAL A 34 -9.81 13.35 -4.88
C VAL A 34 -8.60 13.92 -5.63
N ILE A 35 -7.60 13.09 -5.95
CA ILE A 35 -6.43 13.55 -6.70
C ILE A 35 -6.79 13.96 -8.13
N GLU A 36 -7.70 13.24 -8.80
CA GLU A 36 -8.15 13.61 -10.14
C GLU A 36 -8.79 15.02 -10.16
N SER A 37 -9.65 15.32 -9.18
CA SER A 37 -10.28 16.62 -9.03
C SER A 37 -9.25 17.71 -8.74
N TYR A 38 -8.34 17.46 -7.79
CA TYR A 38 -7.24 18.36 -7.44
C TYR A 38 -6.38 18.72 -8.66
N LEU A 39 -5.99 17.72 -9.46
CA LEU A 39 -5.14 17.93 -10.64
C LEU A 39 -5.89 18.61 -11.80
N LYS A 40 -7.19 18.34 -11.98
CA LYS A 40 -8.01 19.07 -12.98
C LYS A 40 -8.08 20.57 -12.69
N GLY A 41 -8.13 20.94 -11.40
CA GLY A 41 -8.08 22.33 -10.96
C GLY A 41 -6.74 23.03 -11.21
N LYS A 42 -5.66 22.26 -11.44
CA LYS A 42 -4.30 22.75 -11.66
C LYS A 42 -3.82 22.43 -13.08
N LYS A 43 -4.53 22.94 -14.10
CA LYS A 43 -4.20 22.70 -15.53
C LYS A 43 -2.75 23.05 -15.89
N ASP A 44 -2.17 24.08 -15.27
CA ASP A 44 -0.77 24.46 -15.50
C ASP A 44 0.20 23.50 -14.84
N LEU A 45 -0.08 23.02 -13.62
CA LEU A 45 0.67 21.94 -13.00
C LEU A 45 0.65 20.70 -13.92
N PHE A 46 -0.48 20.38 -14.55
CA PHE A 46 -0.58 19.25 -15.47
C PHE A 46 0.24 19.43 -16.76
N ARG A 47 0.25 20.63 -17.36
CA ARG A 47 1.10 20.92 -18.53
C ARG A 47 2.59 21.00 -18.18
N ASN A 48 2.91 21.48 -16.98
CA ASN A 48 4.28 21.73 -16.51
C ASN A 48 4.88 20.56 -15.71
N LEU A 49 4.06 19.57 -15.34
CA LEU A 49 4.51 18.26 -14.83
C LEU A 49 5.23 17.52 -15.95
N MET A 50 6.42 18.02 -16.30
CA MET A 50 7.43 17.29 -17.05
C MET A 50 8.02 16.22 -16.13
N ILE A 51 7.17 15.27 -15.75
CA ILE A 51 7.64 13.99 -15.24
C ILE A 51 8.39 13.35 -16.41
N SER A 52 9.66 13.06 -16.22
CA SER A 52 10.50 12.41 -17.23
C SER A 52 10.27 10.90 -17.24
N ASP A 53 10.97 10.20 -18.16
CA ASP A 53 11.02 8.73 -18.13
C ASP A 53 11.89 8.20 -16.98
N GLU A 54 12.76 9.03 -16.41
CA GLU A 54 13.70 8.68 -15.35
C GLU A 54 13.15 9.12 -13.99
N ILE A 55 12.29 8.29 -13.39
CA ILE A 55 11.61 8.60 -12.12
C ILE A 55 12.34 7.94 -10.96
N PHE A 56 12.73 8.77 -9.99
CA PHE A 56 13.28 8.36 -8.71
C PHE A 56 12.28 8.68 -7.60
N TRP A 57 11.61 7.65 -7.13
CA TRP A 57 10.63 7.71 -6.07
C TRP A 57 11.33 7.66 -4.72
N ILE A 58 11.14 8.67 -3.88
CA ILE A 58 11.70 8.73 -2.53
C ILE A 58 10.54 8.78 -1.53
N GLY A 59 10.40 7.71 -0.75
CA GLY A 59 9.31 7.51 0.21
C GLY A 59 9.41 6.11 0.82
N ILE A 60 8.82 5.90 1.99
CA ILE A 60 8.85 4.61 2.69
C ILE A 60 7.45 4.25 3.23
N GLY A 61 7.20 2.95 3.39
CA GLY A 61 5.96 2.43 3.98
C GLY A 61 4.75 2.77 3.10
N GLY A 62 3.70 3.35 3.67
CA GLY A 62 2.51 3.73 2.89
C GLY A 62 2.78 4.75 1.77
N SER A 63 3.93 5.43 1.80
CA SER A 63 4.37 6.34 0.74
C SER A 63 5.04 5.64 -0.44
N SER A 64 5.23 4.32 -0.41
CA SER A 64 5.98 3.56 -1.42
C SER A 64 5.49 2.12 -1.65
N SER A 65 5.07 1.38 -0.62
CA SER A 65 4.81 -0.07 -0.70
C SER A 65 3.80 -0.47 -1.78
N GLY A 66 2.63 0.18 -1.82
CA GLY A 66 1.62 -0.04 -2.86
C GLY A 66 2.10 0.39 -4.26
N PRO A 67 2.57 1.64 -4.45
CA PRO A 67 3.12 2.09 -5.72
C PRO A 67 4.28 1.25 -6.26
N LYS A 68 5.18 0.78 -5.39
CA LYS A 68 6.32 -0.09 -5.73
C LYS A 68 5.84 -1.43 -6.27
N ALA A 69 4.92 -2.09 -5.56
CA ALA A 69 4.32 -3.34 -6.02
C ALA A 69 3.64 -3.18 -7.39
N ILE A 70 2.85 -2.12 -7.58
CA ILE A 70 2.20 -1.84 -8.87
C ILE A 70 3.25 -1.55 -9.95
N SER A 71 4.28 -0.77 -9.65
CA SER A 71 5.35 -0.45 -10.58
C SER A 71 6.06 -1.70 -11.09
N GLU A 72 6.41 -2.62 -10.19
CA GLU A 72 7.10 -3.86 -10.52
C GLU A 72 6.22 -4.88 -11.26
N ILE A 73 4.92 -4.93 -10.95
CA ILE A 73 4.01 -5.82 -11.67
C ILE A 73 3.74 -5.26 -13.07
N PHE A 74 3.50 -3.96 -13.21
CA PHE A 74 3.17 -3.32 -14.49
C PHE A 74 4.38 -2.91 -15.33
N GLY A 75 5.59 -2.97 -14.78
CA GLY A 75 6.82 -2.62 -15.48
C GLY A 75 6.96 -1.13 -15.75
N LEU A 76 6.65 -0.27 -14.78
CA LEU A 76 6.64 1.18 -14.97
C LEU A 76 8.04 1.81 -15.07
N GLY A 77 9.10 1.08 -14.76
CA GLY A 77 10.49 1.59 -14.87
C GLY A 77 10.87 2.62 -13.81
N ILE A 78 10.10 2.73 -12.72
CA ILE A 78 10.36 3.64 -11.61
C ILE A 78 11.40 3.01 -10.67
N LYS A 79 12.36 3.80 -10.20
CA LYS A 79 13.30 3.37 -9.14
C LYS A 79 12.85 3.92 -7.80
N PHE A 80 12.70 3.04 -6.82
CA PHE A 80 12.28 3.39 -5.46
C PHE A 80 13.51 3.47 -4.55
N PHE A 81 13.49 4.45 -3.65
CA PHE A 81 14.49 4.67 -2.61
C PHE A 81 13.76 4.90 -1.29
N GLU A 82 13.96 3.99 -0.35
CA GLU A 82 13.20 3.87 0.90
C GLU A 82 14.14 3.92 2.12
N SER A 83 15.43 3.63 1.95
CA SER A 83 16.42 3.44 3.01
C SER A 83 17.65 4.35 2.84
N PRO A 84 18.23 4.89 3.94
CA PRO A 84 19.46 5.67 3.89
C PRO A 84 20.68 4.95 3.30
N GLU A 85 20.68 3.62 3.22
CA GLU A 85 21.77 2.84 2.61
C GLU A 85 21.86 3.03 1.09
N GLU A 86 20.74 3.38 0.45
CA GLU A 86 20.62 3.52 -1.00
C GLU A 86 21.16 4.87 -1.51
N LYS A 87 21.71 5.72 -0.62
CA LYS A 87 22.31 7.02 -0.97
C LYS A 87 23.32 6.94 -2.10
N LYS A 88 24.18 5.92 -2.07
CA LYS A 88 25.25 5.75 -3.05
C LYS A 88 24.66 5.47 -4.43
N GLU A 89 23.74 4.52 -4.50
CA GLU A 89 23.03 4.18 -5.73
C GLU A 89 22.24 5.38 -6.27
N LEU A 90 21.47 6.07 -5.41
CA LEU A 90 20.75 7.29 -5.77
C LEU A 90 21.67 8.35 -6.38
N CYS A 91 22.84 8.59 -5.76
CA CYS A 91 23.83 9.52 -6.29
C CYS A 91 24.35 9.12 -7.67
N GLU A 92 24.67 7.84 -7.85
CA GLU A 92 25.22 7.33 -9.10
C GLU A 92 24.21 7.39 -10.24
N LEU A 93 22.95 6.98 -9.98
CA LEU A 93 21.87 7.05 -10.95
C LEU A 93 21.54 8.51 -11.31
N MET A 94 21.42 9.40 -10.33
CA MET A 94 21.22 10.84 -10.57
C MET A 94 22.30 11.50 -11.42
N LYS A 95 23.57 11.09 -11.23
CA LYS A 95 24.68 11.59 -12.06
C LYS A 95 24.55 11.13 -13.51
N LYS A 96 24.19 9.86 -13.74
CA LYS A 96 24.04 9.24 -15.06
C LYS A 96 22.78 9.70 -15.80
N SER A 97 21.69 9.95 -15.09
CA SER A 97 20.42 10.35 -15.71
C SER A 97 20.53 11.67 -16.46
N LYS A 98 19.75 11.87 -17.52
CA LYS A 98 19.77 13.13 -18.26
C LYS A 98 18.83 14.15 -17.65
N ARG A 99 17.60 13.74 -17.35
CA ARG A 99 16.53 14.61 -16.83
C ARG A 99 15.73 13.86 -15.77
N PRO A 100 16.28 13.58 -14.59
CA PRO A 100 15.56 12.80 -13.58
C PRO A 100 14.40 13.60 -12.97
N THR A 101 13.33 12.89 -12.61
CA THR A 101 12.24 13.40 -11.78
C THR A 101 12.37 12.80 -10.39
N LEU A 102 12.59 13.66 -9.39
CA LEU A 102 12.55 13.30 -7.99
C LEU A 102 11.10 13.38 -7.51
N TYR A 103 10.50 12.21 -7.27
CA TYR A 103 9.13 12.06 -6.81
C TYR A 103 9.14 11.75 -5.31
N ILE A 104 8.94 12.78 -4.49
CA ILE A 104 9.15 12.72 -3.05
C ILE A 104 7.80 12.65 -2.34
N VAL A 105 7.53 11.56 -1.62
CA VAL A 105 6.25 11.34 -0.94
C VAL A 105 6.49 11.17 0.55
N SER A 106 5.91 12.06 1.36
CA SER A 106 5.88 11.95 2.82
C SER A 106 4.73 12.76 3.38
N LYS A 107 3.75 12.09 4.02
CA LYS A 107 2.59 12.76 4.62
C LYS A 107 3.00 13.81 5.65
N SER A 108 3.87 13.46 6.61
CA SER A 108 4.35 14.41 7.62
C SER A 108 5.36 15.43 7.08
N GLY A 109 6.06 15.08 6.00
CA GLY A 109 7.16 15.89 5.46
C GLY A 109 8.45 15.86 6.30
N GLU A 110 8.48 14.97 7.31
CA GLU A 110 9.56 14.85 8.30
C GLU A 110 10.12 13.42 8.40
N THR A 111 9.65 12.50 7.55
CA THR A 111 10.14 11.11 7.53
C THR A 111 11.65 11.10 7.34
N PHE A 112 12.37 10.49 8.27
CA PHE A 112 13.83 10.61 8.39
C PHE A 112 14.56 10.12 7.14
N GLU A 113 14.22 8.93 6.66
CA GLU A 113 14.77 8.27 5.48
C GLU A 113 14.53 9.13 4.24
N THR A 114 13.27 9.55 4.04
CA THR A 114 12.86 10.41 2.93
C THR A 114 13.64 11.72 2.93
N LEU A 115 13.72 12.41 4.07
CA LEU A 115 14.42 13.69 4.19
C LEU A 115 15.91 13.55 3.86
N ILE A 116 16.55 12.48 4.34
CA ILE A 116 17.96 12.21 4.10
C ILE A 116 18.24 11.94 2.62
N LEU A 117 17.41 11.10 1.98
CA LEU A 117 17.53 10.79 0.56
C LEU A 117 17.25 12.02 -0.31
N SER A 118 16.21 12.80 0.02
CA SER A 118 15.89 14.06 -0.68
C SER A 118 17.03 15.08 -0.56
N LYS A 119 17.64 15.27 0.62
CA LYS A 119 18.82 16.13 0.80
C LYS A 119 20.03 15.63 0.01
N THR A 120 20.18 14.31 -0.09
CA THR A 120 21.25 13.69 -0.88
C THR A 120 21.05 13.98 -2.37
N ALA A 121 19.83 13.79 -2.88
CA ALA A 121 19.47 14.09 -4.26
C ALA A 121 19.60 15.59 -4.58
N GLU A 122 19.20 16.49 -3.66
CA GLU A 122 19.33 17.95 -3.79
C GLU A 122 20.78 18.38 -4.04
N LYS A 123 21.75 17.78 -3.33
CA LYS A 123 23.18 18.09 -3.52
C LYS A 123 23.65 17.79 -4.94
N ILE A 124 23.13 16.73 -5.57
CA ILE A 124 23.44 16.38 -6.96
C ILE A 124 22.68 17.29 -7.93
N ALA A 125 21.42 17.59 -7.63
CA ALA A 125 20.58 18.47 -8.45
C ALA A 125 21.17 19.87 -8.61
N LYS A 126 21.80 20.44 -7.56
CA LYS A 126 22.50 21.74 -7.64
C LYS A 126 23.60 21.79 -8.70
N ARG A 127 24.16 20.65 -9.09
CA ARG A 127 25.22 20.52 -10.09
C ARG A 127 24.68 20.14 -11.48
N LYS A 128 23.35 20.03 -11.64
CA LYS A 128 22.69 19.54 -12.86
C LYS A 128 21.55 20.47 -13.27
N LYS A 129 21.57 20.98 -14.50
CA LYS A 129 20.61 22.01 -14.96
C LYS A 129 19.17 21.52 -15.24
N ALA A 130 18.88 20.23 -15.08
CA ALA A 130 17.57 19.66 -15.47
C ALA A 130 17.12 18.53 -14.52
N VAL A 131 16.71 18.89 -13.31
CA VAL A 131 16.07 17.97 -12.35
C VAL A 131 14.70 18.51 -12.00
N SER A 132 13.66 17.69 -12.18
CA SER A 132 12.30 18.04 -11.78
C SER A 132 12.06 17.54 -10.35
N PHE A 133 11.46 18.37 -9.50
CA PHE A 133 11.04 17.99 -8.16
C PHE A 133 9.52 18.00 -8.09
N LEU A 134 8.92 16.88 -7.69
CA LEU A 134 7.50 16.80 -7.35
C LEU A 134 7.37 16.22 -5.94
N GLY A 135 6.77 16.98 -5.04
CA GLY A 135 6.51 16.57 -3.67
C GLY A 135 5.03 16.27 -3.42
N ILE A 136 4.73 15.27 -2.61
CA ILE A 136 3.40 15.02 -2.05
C ILE A 136 3.49 15.01 -0.53
N THR A 137 2.84 15.96 0.13
CA THR A 137 2.87 16.09 1.60
C THR A 137 1.63 16.80 2.13
N ALA A 138 1.27 16.52 3.39
CA ALA A 138 0.15 17.19 4.07
C ALA A 138 0.62 18.45 4.80
N ASN A 139 1.90 18.50 5.21
CA ASN A 139 2.47 19.62 5.93
C ASN A 139 3.27 20.54 4.98
N LYS A 140 2.69 21.70 4.65
CA LYS A 140 3.29 22.70 3.76
C LYS A 140 4.49 23.43 4.36
N ASP A 141 4.67 23.37 5.69
CA ASP A 141 5.78 24.01 6.39
C ASP A 141 6.86 23.01 6.85
N SER A 142 6.85 21.80 6.28
CA SER A 142 7.79 20.74 6.61
C SER A 142 9.18 20.90 5.95
N PRO A 143 10.22 20.20 6.45
CA PRO A 143 11.52 20.16 5.78
C PRO A 143 11.46 19.69 4.32
N ILE A 144 10.59 18.74 4.00
CA ILE A 144 10.43 18.23 2.63
C ILE A 144 9.74 19.25 1.73
N SER A 145 8.64 19.88 2.17
CA SER A 145 7.97 20.92 1.35
C SER A 145 8.92 22.08 1.04
N ASN A 146 9.65 22.55 2.06
CA ASN A 146 10.65 23.60 1.93
C ASN A 146 11.77 23.24 0.94
N LEU A 147 12.22 21.98 0.96
CA LEU A 147 13.22 21.47 0.02
C LEU A 147 12.68 21.50 -1.42
N VAL A 148 11.47 21.01 -1.64
CA VAL A 148 10.85 20.98 -2.98
C VAL A 148 10.69 22.39 -3.53
N ILE A 149 10.09 23.30 -2.76
CA ILE A 149 9.85 24.69 -3.17
C ILE A 149 11.16 25.44 -3.46
N ARG A 150 12.18 25.29 -2.61
CA ARG A 150 13.49 25.94 -2.82
C ARG A 150 14.16 25.49 -4.12
N ASN A 151 13.91 24.27 -4.56
CA ASN A 151 14.41 23.74 -5.83
C ASN A 151 13.44 23.99 -7.00
N ARG A 152 12.49 24.93 -6.85
CA ARG A 152 11.48 25.28 -7.86
C ARG A 152 10.63 24.09 -8.29
N GLY A 153 10.42 23.15 -7.38
CA GLY A 153 9.54 22.00 -7.56
C GLY A 153 8.09 22.31 -7.25
N GLU A 154 7.24 21.35 -7.58
CA GLU A 154 5.80 21.43 -7.40
C GLU A 154 5.33 20.60 -6.20
N LEU A 155 4.27 21.06 -5.53
CA LEU A 155 3.66 20.36 -4.40
C LEU A 155 2.22 19.93 -4.69
N ILE A 156 1.94 18.67 -4.37
CA ILE A 156 0.59 18.09 -4.32
C ILE A 156 0.18 17.98 -2.86
N ASP A 157 -0.96 18.58 -2.53
CA ASP A 157 -1.50 18.58 -1.18
C ASP A 157 -2.04 17.19 -0.84
N PHE A 158 -1.43 16.55 0.14
CA PHE A 158 -1.89 15.26 0.66
C PHE A 158 -3.05 15.50 1.64
N PRO A 159 -4.25 14.89 1.46
CA PRO A 159 -5.38 15.10 2.35
C PRO A 159 -5.08 14.69 3.80
N PRO A 160 -5.30 15.57 4.81
CA PRO A 160 -4.97 15.26 6.21
C PRO A 160 -5.64 13.99 6.74
N ASN A 161 -6.89 13.72 6.35
CA ASN A 161 -7.65 12.55 6.78
C ASN A 161 -7.29 11.28 6.00
N LEU A 162 -6.61 11.37 4.86
CA LEU A 162 -6.18 10.17 4.14
C LEU A 162 -5.02 9.52 4.90
N SER A 163 -5.13 8.24 5.25
CA SER A 163 -4.01 7.52 5.88
C SER A 163 -2.97 7.12 4.82
N GLY A 164 -1.68 7.15 5.18
CA GLY A 164 -0.58 6.85 4.26
C GLY A 164 -0.69 5.46 3.65
N ARG A 165 -0.90 4.42 4.47
CA ARG A 165 -1.07 3.03 4.00
C ARG A 165 -2.34 2.79 3.16
N PHE A 166 -3.29 3.73 3.22
CA PHE A 166 -4.52 3.72 2.43
C PHE A 166 -4.44 4.63 1.18
N SER A 167 -3.28 5.24 0.90
CA SER A 167 -3.14 6.30 -0.12
C SER A 167 -2.56 5.85 -1.46
N THR A 168 -2.34 4.54 -1.66
CA THR A 168 -1.69 3.95 -2.84
C THR A 168 -2.11 4.58 -4.17
N PHE A 169 -3.41 4.69 -4.44
CA PHE A 169 -3.89 5.21 -5.71
C PHE A 169 -3.85 6.73 -5.77
N PHE A 170 -3.96 7.44 -4.65
CA PHE A 170 -3.77 8.88 -4.59
C PHE A 170 -2.34 9.26 -4.99
N ILE A 171 -1.35 8.66 -4.34
CA ILE A 171 0.07 9.00 -4.56
C ILE A 171 0.62 8.45 -5.86
N LEU A 172 0.04 7.40 -6.44
CA LEU A 172 0.47 6.84 -7.72
C LEU A 172 -0.19 7.54 -8.92
N TYR A 173 -1.35 8.18 -8.74
CA TYR A 173 -2.13 8.81 -9.82
C TYR A 173 -1.30 9.75 -10.72
N PRO A 174 -0.51 10.70 -10.17
CA PRO A 174 0.26 11.65 -11.00
C PRO A 174 1.22 10.95 -11.96
N ILE A 175 1.81 9.82 -11.54
CA ILE A 175 2.71 9.03 -12.38
C ILE A 175 1.92 8.28 -13.46
N LEU A 176 0.79 7.67 -13.10
CA LEU A 176 -0.05 6.92 -14.05
C LEU A 176 -0.68 7.79 -15.14
N MET A 177 -0.71 9.11 -14.98
CA MET A 177 -1.12 10.02 -16.05
C MET A 177 -0.21 9.95 -17.29
N ARG A 178 1.04 9.50 -17.14
CA ARG A 178 1.93 9.12 -18.26
C ARG A 178 1.53 7.78 -18.88
N TYR A 179 1.10 6.83 -18.04
CA TYR A 179 0.70 5.49 -18.43
C TYR A 179 -0.82 5.39 -18.59
N ARG A 180 -1.37 6.18 -19.52
CA ARG A 180 -2.83 6.40 -19.68
C ARG A 180 -3.66 5.10 -19.74
N ASN A 181 -3.14 4.06 -20.38
CA ASN A 181 -3.81 2.76 -20.45
C ASN A 181 -3.93 2.11 -19.06
N ILE A 182 -2.85 2.16 -18.27
CA ILE A 182 -2.82 1.62 -16.91
C ILE A 182 -3.71 2.46 -15.98
N LEU A 183 -3.69 3.79 -16.12
CA LEU A 183 -4.59 4.68 -15.39
C LEU A 183 -6.07 4.35 -15.67
N LYS A 184 -6.43 4.10 -16.93
CA LYS A 184 -7.79 3.71 -17.32
C LYS A 184 -8.19 2.37 -16.68
N ILE A 185 -7.29 1.38 -16.70
CA ILE A 185 -7.51 0.07 -16.06
C ILE A 185 -7.70 0.24 -14.55
N MET A 186 -6.84 1.02 -13.88
CA MET A 186 -6.95 1.32 -12.44
C MET A 186 -8.32 1.91 -12.13
N LYS A 187 -8.69 3.04 -12.78
CA LYS A 187 -9.97 3.73 -12.53
C LYS A 187 -11.16 2.79 -12.73
N SER A 188 -11.17 2.02 -13.82
CA SER A 188 -12.26 1.09 -14.11
C SER A 188 -12.40 -0.01 -13.04
N ASN A 189 -11.29 -0.51 -12.50
CA ASN A 189 -11.29 -1.52 -11.44
C ASN A 189 -11.78 -0.93 -10.10
N LEU A 190 -11.29 0.25 -9.71
CA LEU A 190 -11.74 0.92 -8.49
C LEU A 190 -13.24 1.26 -8.54
N ASP A 191 -13.72 1.77 -9.68
CA ASP A 191 -15.13 2.08 -9.88
C ASP A 191 -16.01 0.82 -9.87
N ASN A 192 -15.50 -0.32 -10.32
CA ASN A 192 -16.20 -1.59 -10.22
C ASN A 192 -16.35 -2.08 -8.77
N VAL A 193 -15.30 -1.95 -7.97
CA VAL A 193 -15.35 -2.27 -6.53
C VAL A 193 -16.36 -1.37 -5.81
N ARG A 194 -16.35 -0.05 -6.08
CA ARG A 194 -17.31 0.90 -5.49
C ARG A 194 -18.77 0.54 -5.79
N ARG A 195 -19.08 0.19 -7.05
CA ARG A 195 -20.44 -0.22 -7.45
C ARG A 195 -20.90 -1.50 -6.74
N ARG A 196 -19.97 -2.32 -6.27
CA ARG A 196 -20.20 -3.58 -5.55
C ARG A 196 -19.79 -3.49 -4.09
N ILE A 197 -19.74 -2.28 -3.51
CA ILE A 197 -19.26 -2.10 -2.13
C ILE A 197 -20.17 -2.76 -1.10
N PHE A 198 -21.45 -3.03 -1.43
CA PHE A 198 -22.39 -3.77 -0.56
C PHE A 198 -22.60 -5.22 -1.00
N ASP A 199 -21.82 -5.70 -1.99
CA ASP A 199 -21.93 -7.07 -2.46
C ASP A 199 -21.28 -8.02 -1.44
N LYS A 200 -22.12 -8.80 -0.76
CA LYS A 200 -21.71 -9.79 0.26
C LYS A 200 -20.80 -10.90 -0.30
N GLU A 201 -20.81 -11.11 -1.61
CA GLU A 201 -19.94 -12.07 -2.29
C GLU A 201 -18.60 -11.49 -2.74
N SER A 202 -18.40 -10.18 -2.57
CA SER A 202 -17.16 -9.50 -2.89
C SER A 202 -15.98 -9.97 -2.01
N LEU A 203 -14.77 -9.72 -2.50
CA LEU A 203 -13.56 -10.10 -1.78
C LEU A 203 -13.44 -9.36 -0.45
N HIS A 204 -13.83 -8.07 -0.41
CA HIS A 204 -13.67 -7.28 0.80
C HIS A 204 -14.60 -7.74 1.92
N PHE A 205 -15.83 -8.17 1.62
CA PHE A 205 -16.70 -8.81 2.61
C PHE A 205 -16.11 -10.13 3.12
N LYS A 206 -15.71 -11.02 2.20
CA LYS A 206 -15.13 -12.33 2.54
C LYS A 206 -13.87 -12.20 3.38
N LEU A 207 -12.98 -11.27 3.02
CA LEU A 207 -11.74 -11.02 3.74
C LEU A 207 -11.99 -10.35 5.10
N ALA A 208 -12.85 -9.33 5.18
CA ALA A 208 -13.20 -8.70 6.45
C ALA A 208 -13.78 -9.72 7.42
N ARG A 209 -14.75 -10.51 6.95
CA ARG A 209 -15.36 -11.60 7.74
C ARG A 209 -14.31 -12.60 8.19
N PHE A 210 -13.45 -13.08 7.29
CA PHE A 210 -12.40 -14.04 7.64
C PHE A 210 -11.48 -13.50 8.73
N ILE A 211 -11.09 -12.23 8.67
CA ILE A 211 -10.26 -11.60 9.70
C ILE A 211 -11.01 -11.50 11.03
N ILE A 212 -12.28 -11.08 11.02
CA ILE A 212 -13.09 -10.93 12.24
C ILE A 212 -13.35 -12.29 12.90
N GLU A 213 -13.65 -13.32 12.13
CA GLU A 213 -13.86 -14.70 12.61
C GLU A 213 -12.59 -15.32 13.20
N ASN A 214 -11.41 -14.84 12.77
CA ASN A 214 -10.10 -15.34 13.19
C ASN A 214 -9.30 -14.32 14.00
N GLN A 215 -9.96 -13.31 14.58
CA GLN A 215 -9.28 -12.25 15.35
C GLN A 215 -8.60 -12.75 16.64
N ASP A 216 -8.95 -13.96 17.08
CA ASP A 216 -8.34 -14.68 18.21
C ASP A 216 -7.04 -15.42 17.83
N LYS A 217 -6.74 -15.53 16.53
CA LYS A 217 -5.49 -16.15 16.06
C LYS A 217 -4.31 -15.20 16.27
N GLN A 218 -3.12 -15.77 16.24
CA GLN A 218 -1.86 -15.05 16.42
C GLN A 218 -1.24 -14.68 15.08
N GLU A 219 -1.36 -15.56 14.08
CA GLU A 219 -0.63 -15.48 12.82
C GLU A 219 -1.60 -15.63 11.63
N ILE A 220 -1.46 -14.75 10.64
CA ILE A 220 -2.13 -14.85 9.34
C ILE A 220 -1.08 -15.01 8.23
N PHE A 221 -1.07 -16.17 7.58
CA PHE A 221 -0.14 -16.46 6.50
C PHE A 221 -0.73 -16.03 5.16
N LEU A 222 -0.06 -15.12 4.45
CA LEU A 222 -0.42 -14.71 3.09
C LEU A 222 0.36 -15.57 2.10
N CYS A 223 -0.25 -16.65 1.62
CA CYS A 223 0.37 -17.64 0.74
C CYS A 223 0.19 -17.25 -0.74
N PHE A 224 1.21 -16.61 -1.32
CA PHE A 224 1.19 -16.17 -2.72
C PHE A 224 1.68 -17.27 -3.66
N TYR A 225 0.81 -17.77 -4.54
CA TYR A 225 1.18 -18.68 -5.64
C TYR A 225 1.36 -17.89 -6.95
N SER A 226 2.21 -16.87 -6.90
CA SER A 226 2.63 -16.09 -8.07
C SER A 226 3.80 -15.19 -7.71
N LYS A 227 4.86 -15.24 -8.53
CA LYS A 227 6.01 -14.32 -8.44
C LYS A 227 5.65 -12.85 -8.68
N ASP A 228 4.55 -12.59 -9.38
CA ASP A 228 4.04 -11.22 -9.52
C ASP A 228 3.23 -10.79 -8.30
N LEU A 229 2.34 -11.65 -7.80
CA LEU A 229 1.46 -11.26 -6.69
C LEU A 229 2.20 -11.12 -5.37
N VAL A 230 3.28 -11.89 -5.14
CA VAL A 230 4.09 -11.75 -3.92
C VAL A 230 4.72 -10.37 -3.76
N LYS A 231 4.85 -9.58 -4.84
CA LYS A 231 5.30 -8.18 -4.79
C LYS A 231 4.34 -7.29 -3.96
N LEU A 232 3.09 -7.72 -3.75
CA LEU A 232 2.11 -7.05 -2.88
C LEU A 232 2.32 -7.34 -1.39
N SER A 233 3.22 -8.27 -1.04
CA SER A 233 3.41 -8.75 0.33
C SER A 233 3.69 -7.62 1.33
N GLU A 234 4.65 -6.73 1.04
CA GLU A 234 4.98 -5.60 1.91
C GLU A 234 3.75 -4.70 2.15
N ASN A 235 2.98 -4.41 1.09
CA ASN A 235 1.79 -3.58 1.20
C ASN A 235 0.69 -4.25 2.05
N PHE A 236 0.44 -5.54 1.86
CA PHE A 236 -0.61 -6.27 2.59
C PHE A 236 -0.22 -6.52 4.05
N CYS A 237 1.03 -6.89 4.30
CA CYS A 237 1.55 -7.01 5.66
C CYS A 237 1.46 -5.67 6.39
N GLN A 238 1.83 -4.57 5.75
CA GLN A 238 1.68 -3.22 6.33
C GLN A 238 0.22 -2.88 6.64
N LEU A 239 -0.71 -3.15 5.70
CA LEU A 239 -2.13 -2.90 5.91
C LEU A 239 -2.65 -3.68 7.13
N ILE A 240 -2.37 -4.97 7.23
CA ILE A 240 -2.82 -5.81 8.35
C ILE A 240 -2.17 -5.35 9.66
N ALA A 241 -0.84 -5.30 9.71
CA ALA A 241 -0.10 -5.07 10.95
C ALA A 241 -0.35 -3.66 11.52
N GLU A 242 -0.20 -2.61 10.72
CA GLU A 242 -0.36 -1.24 11.23
C GLU A 242 -1.82 -0.86 11.50
N SER A 243 -2.77 -1.48 10.81
CA SER A 243 -4.20 -1.14 10.99
C SER A 243 -4.81 -1.92 12.15
N LEU A 244 -4.51 -3.21 12.27
CA LEU A 244 -5.18 -4.11 13.23
C LEU A 244 -4.34 -4.41 14.47
N GLY A 245 -3.01 -4.23 14.42
CA GLY A 245 -2.10 -4.49 15.54
C GLY A 245 -2.13 -3.39 16.60
N LYS A 246 -3.19 -3.31 17.40
CA LYS A 246 -3.39 -2.29 18.46
C LYS A 246 -4.10 -2.88 19.67
N ASP A 247 -3.90 -2.26 20.84
CA ASP A 247 -4.62 -2.60 22.07
C ASP A 247 -4.53 -4.09 22.46
N GLY A 248 -3.39 -4.72 22.17
CA GLY A 248 -3.16 -6.15 22.40
C GLY A 248 -3.88 -7.09 21.43
N LYS A 249 -4.53 -6.55 20.39
CA LYS A 249 -5.22 -7.28 19.32
C LYS A 249 -4.43 -7.24 18.01
N GLY A 250 -4.85 -8.06 17.06
CA GLY A 250 -4.33 -8.09 15.71
C GLY A 250 -3.60 -9.38 15.37
N LEU A 251 -3.48 -9.64 14.08
CA LEU A 251 -2.81 -10.82 13.53
C LEU A 251 -1.41 -10.42 13.08
N THR A 252 -0.42 -11.28 13.32
CA THR A 252 0.93 -11.14 12.76
C THR A 252 0.90 -11.61 11.31
N PRO A 253 1.02 -10.71 10.30
CA PRO A 253 0.98 -11.13 8.91
C PRO A 253 2.34 -11.68 8.48
N VAL A 254 2.33 -12.87 7.88
CA VAL A 254 3.53 -13.53 7.35
C VAL A 254 3.32 -13.82 5.87
N ALA A 255 4.06 -13.13 5.01
CA ALA A 255 4.00 -13.38 3.57
C ALA A 255 4.88 -14.56 3.17
N LEU A 256 4.32 -15.49 2.39
CA LEU A 256 4.99 -16.70 1.93
C LEU A 256 4.86 -16.82 0.41
N LEU A 257 5.95 -17.19 -0.26
CA LEU A 257 5.95 -17.49 -1.70
C LEU A 257 5.77 -19.00 -1.92
N GLY A 258 4.64 -19.38 -2.48
CA GLY A 258 4.39 -20.73 -2.95
C GLY A 258 5.15 -20.99 -4.28
N PRO A 259 5.70 -22.19 -4.48
CA PRO A 259 5.68 -23.32 -3.55
C PRO A 259 6.85 -23.35 -2.54
N HIS A 260 7.78 -22.39 -2.61
CA HIS A 260 9.02 -22.40 -1.79
C HIS A 260 8.79 -22.64 -0.29
N PHE A 261 7.74 -22.07 0.31
CA PHE A 261 7.45 -22.26 1.73
C PHE A 261 7.02 -23.68 2.12
N GLN A 262 6.60 -24.51 1.15
CA GLN A 262 6.23 -25.92 1.38
C GLN A 262 7.42 -26.74 1.91
N HIS A 263 8.64 -26.35 1.56
CA HIS A 263 9.88 -26.98 2.01
C HIS A 263 10.50 -26.32 3.25
N SER A 264 9.72 -25.50 3.97
CA SER A 264 10.17 -24.80 5.17
C SER A 264 9.00 -24.54 6.14
N VAL A 265 8.32 -23.40 5.98
CA VAL A 265 7.30 -22.91 6.92
C VAL A 265 6.07 -23.81 6.98
N ALA A 266 5.74 -24.55 5.91
CA ALA A 266 4.61 -25.47 5.92
C ALA A 266 4.71 -26.55 7.01
N GLN A 267 5.93 -27.03 7.32
CA GLN A 267 6.14 -27.97 8.42
C GLN A 267 5.67 -27.37 9.76
N LEU A 268 6.02 -26.11 10.03
CA LEU A 268 5.59 -25.41 11.25
C LEU A 268 4.07 -25.24 11.30
N ILE A 269 3.46 -24.86 10.18
CA ILE A 269 2.00 -24.64 10.12
C ILE A 269 1.25 -25.95 10.37
N LEU A 270 1.68 -27.05 9.75
CA LEU A 270 1.02 -28.35 9.86
C LEU A 270 1.27 -29.04 11.20
N ALA A 271 2.49 -28.97 11.73
CA ALA A 271 2.84 -29.59 13.00
C ALA A 271 2.38 -28.79 14.23
N ASN A 272 2.21 -27.47 14.09
CA ASN A 272 1.75 -26.58 15.16
C ASN A 272 0.64 -25.62 14.67
N PRO A 273 -0.57 -26.13 14.38
CA PRO A 273 -1.64 -25.36 13.75
C PRO A 273 -2.35 -24.36 14.69
N LYS A 274 -2.16 -24.48 16.00
CA LYS A 274 -2.85 -23.62 16.97
C LYS A 274 -2.47 -22.15 16.74
N GLY A 275 -3.47 -21.28 16.72
CA GLY A 275 -3.29 -19.84 16.57
C GLY A 275 -2.96 -19.36 15.16
N LYS A 276 -3.17 -20.18 14.13
CA LYS A 276 -2.82 -19.86 12.73
C LYS A 276 -4.05 -19.82 11.83
N CYS A 277 -4.03 -18.95 10.84
CA CYS A 277 -4.94 -18.96 9.69
C CYS A 277 -4.17 -18.58 8.41
N ALA A 278 -4.72 -18.86 7.24
CA ALA A 278 -4.04 -18.57 5.97
C ALA A 278 -4.96 -18.01 4.89
N VAL A 279 -4.40 -17.17 4.02
CA VAL A 279 -5.04 -16.64 2.82
C VAL A 279 -4.21 -17.03 1.61
N PHE A 280 -4.78 -17.82 0.70
CA PHE A 280 -4.13 -18.26 -0.52
C PHE A 280 -4.45 -17.30 -1.65
N ILE A 281 -3.43 -16.69 -2.24
CA ILE A 281 -3.55 -15.66 -3.27
C ILE A 281 -2.91 -16.18 -4.55
N PHE A 282 -3.70 -16.36 -5.62
CA PHE A 282 -3.23 -16.99 -6.85
C PHE A 282 -3.86 -16.39 -8.10
N ARG A 283 -3.29 -16.71 -9.26
CA ARG A 283 -3.81 -16.28 -10.57
C ARG A 283 -4.62 -17.39 -11.21
N SER A 284 -5.78 -17.04 -11.75
CA SER A 284 -6.54 -17.90 -12.65
C SER A 284 -5.70 -18.24 -13.87
N GLY A 285 -5.75 -19.50 -14.32
CA GLY A 285 -4.97 -19.98 -15.46
C GLY A 285 -3.45 -19.95 -15.25
N ALA A 286 -2.96 -19.97 -14.00
CA ALA A 286 -1.55 -20.19 -13.73
C ALA A 286 -1.09 -21.59 -14.19
N GLU A 287 0.22 -21.79 -14.25
CA GLU A 287 0.85 -23.03 -14.66
C GLU A 287 0.28 -24.23 -13.86
N ARG A 288 0.03 -25.35 -14.56
CA ARG A 288 -0.74 -26.49 -14.05
C ARG A 288 -0.08 -27.14 -12.84
N ASP A 289 1.22 -27.38 -12.89
CA ASP A 289 1.94 -28.05 -11.81
C ASP A 289 2.04 -27.12 -10.58
N LEU A 290 2.24 -25.82 -10.77
CA LEU A 290 2.12 -24.84 -9.69
C LEU A 290 0.72 -24.87 -9.03
N MET A 291 -0.35 -25.01 -9.83
CA MET A 291 -1.71 -25.09 -9.32
C MET A 291 -1.99 -26.42 -8.60
N ARG A 292 -1.36 -27.52 -9.00
CA ARG A 292 -1.40 -28.79 -8.27
C ARG A 292 -0.74 -28.65 -6.90
N GLU A 293 0.42 -28.02 -6.83
CA GLU A 293 1.11 -27.76 -5.56
C GLU A 293 0.30 -26.83 -4.64
N LYS A 294 -0.32 -25.78 -5.21
CA LYS A 294 -1.28 -24.92 -4.50
C LYS A 294 -2.39 -25.73 -3.88
N GLU A 295 -3.05 -26.54 -4.69
CA GLU A 295 -4.23 -27.31 -4.30
C GLU A 295 -3.90 -28.35 -3.23
N ALA A 296 -2.77 -29.06 -3.36
CA ALA A 296 -2.31 -30.01 -2.34
C ALA A 296 -2.03 -29.32 -1.00
N THR A 297 -1.34 -28.17 -1.04
CA THR A 297 -1.03 -27.40 0.17
C THR A 297 -2.28 -26.84 0.82
N LEU A 298 -3.22 -26.33 0.01
CA LEU A 298 -4.49 -25.81 0.48
C LEU A 298 -5.29 -26.86 1.24
N ARG A 299 -5.39 -28.08 0.69
CA ARG A 299 -6.08 -29.21 1.36
C ARG A 299 -5.41 -29.58 2.68
N ALA A 300 -4.08 -29.71 2.68
CA ALA A 300 -3.34 -30.00 3.91
C ALA A 300 -3.54 -28.92 4.98
N PHE A 301 -3.60 -27.64 4.58
CA PHE A 301 -3.82 -26.53 5.49
C PHE A 301 -5.26 -26.48 5.99
N SER A 302 -6.26 -26.66 5.12
CA SER A 302 -7.68 -26.57 5.49
C SER A 302 -8.13 -27.66 6.46
N GLU A 303 -7.43 -28.81 6.49
CA GLU A 303 -7.62 -29.86 7.51
C GLU A 303 -7.16 -29.44 8.92
N ARG A 304 -6.33 -28.39 9.03
CA ARG A 304 -5.63 -28.03 10.28
C ARG A 304 -5.90 -26.60 10.76
N ILE A 305 -6.09 -25.67 9.83
CA ILE A 305 -6.24 -24.23 10.10
C ILE A 305 -7.31 -23.61 9.20
N PRO A 306 -7.93 -22.48 9.62
CA PRO A 306 -8.83 -21.72 8.75
C PRO A 306 -8.11 -21.17 7.52
N VAL A 307 -8.72 -21.32 6.34
CA VAL A 307 -8.16 -20.89 5.06
C VAL A 307 -9.18 -20.05 4.27
N LEU A 308 -8.70 -19.00 3.60
CA LEU A 308 -9.44 -18.23 2.60
C LEU A 308 -8.72 -18.28 1.25
N GLU A 309 -9.45 -18.44 0.15
CA GLU A 309 -8.91 -18.38 -1.21
C GLU A 309 -9.26 -17.07 -1.92
N LEU A 310 -8.26 -16.46 -2.54
CA LEU A 310 -8.37 -15.24 -3.34
C LEU A 310 -7.79 -15.49 -4.74
N GLU A 311 -8.68 -15.64 -5.71
CA GLU A 311 -8.33 -15.80 -7.13
C GLU A 311 -8.29 -14.44 -7.85
N ILE A 312 -7.24 -14.19 -8.65
CA ILE A 312 -7.15 -13.07 -9.58
C ILE A 312 -7.20 -13.57 -11.02
N ARG A 313 -8.16 -13.08 -11.81
CA ARG A 313 -8.38 -13.50 -13.20
C ARG A 313 -7.59 -12.69 -14.23
N SER A 314 -7.24 -11.45 -13.90
CA SER A 314 -6.48 -10.60 -14.81
C SER A 314 -5.48 -9.71 -14.08
N LYS A 315 -4.45 -9.25 -14.80
CA LYS A 315 -3.48 -8.29 -14.25
C LYS A 315 -4.15 -6.99 -13.77
N GLY A 316 -5.24 -6.56 -14.41
CA GLY A 316 -5.99 -5.37 -13.99
C GLY A 316 -6.66 -5.51 -12.63
N GLU A 317 -7.05 -6.72 -12.25
CA GLU A 317 -7.69 -6.98 -10.96
C GLU A 317 -6.76 -6.76 -9.76
N ILE A 318 -5.45 -6.55 -9.96
CA ILE A 318 -4.52 -6.13 -8.89
C ILE A 318 -4.99 -4.82 -8.25
N PHE A 319 -5.50 -3.87 -9.05
CA PHE A 319 -6.06 -2.63 -8.51
C PHE A 319 -7.29 -2.90 -7.64
N SER A 320 -8.18 -3.79 -8.09
CA SER A 320 -9.34 -4.24 -7.32
C SER A 320 -8.92 -4.99 -6.06
N LEU A 321 -7.87 -5.80 -6.11
CA LEU A 321 -7.37 -6.56 -4.96
C LEU A 321 -6.84 -5.63 -3.87
N ILE A 322 -5.93 -4.72 -4.20
CA ILE A 322 -5.38 -3.75 -3.24
C ILE A 322 -6.50 -2.93 -2.61
N PHE A 323 -7.46 -2.45 -3.41
CA PHE A 323 -8.55 -1.64 -2.91
C PHE A 323 -9.52 -2.43 -2.02
N GLN A 324 -9.83 -3.67 -2.38
CA GLN A 324 -10.66 -4.54 -1.53
C GLN A 324 -9.95 -4.97 -0.25
N PHE A 325 -8.62 -5.14 -0.26
CA PHE A 325 -7.82 -5.30 0.96
C PHE A 325 -7.94 -4.08 1.86
N GLN A 326 -7.78 -2.86 1.32
CA GLN A 326 -7.97 -1.62 2.09
C GLN A 326 -9.37 -1.59 2.74
N ILE A 327 -10.44 -1.84 1.97
CA ILE A 327 -11.81 -1.87 2.50
C ILE A 327 -11.94 -2.91 3.62
N ALA A 328 -11.49 -4.15 3.37
CA ALA A 328 -11.64 -5.25 4.33
C ALA A 328 -10.94 -4.96 5.65
N ILE A 329 -9.72 -4.43 5.60
CA ILE A 329 -8.93 -4.11 6.79
C ILE A 329 -9.53 -2.93 7.56
N ALA A 330 -10.01 -1.89 6.86
CA ALA A 330 -10.67 -0.77 7.52
C ALA A 330 -11.94 -1.23 8.25
N VAL A 331 -12.78 -2.04 7.60
CA VAL A 331 -14.01 -2.56 8.21
C VAL A 331 -13.70 -3.49 9.38
N ALA A 332 -12.79 -4.45 9.20
CA ALA A 332 -12.40 -5.37 10.27
C ALA A 332 -11.88 -4.61 11.50
N GLY A 333 -11.02 -3.60 11.31
CA GLY A 333 -10.52 -2.78 12.40
C GLY A 333 -11.64 -2.09 13.18
N LYS A 334 -12.61 -1.48 12.49
CA LYS A 334 -13.75 -0.83 13.14
C LYS A 334 -14.61 -1.82 13.95
N ILE A 335 -14.91 -2.99 13.40
CA ILE A 335 -15.68 -4.03 14.10
C ILE A 335 -14.91 -4.58 15.31
N MET A 336 -13.58 -4.71 15.20
CA MET A 336 -12.71 -5.11 16.31
C MET A 336 -12.57 -4.04 17.40
N GLY A 337 -13.17 -2.86 17.22
CA GLY A 337 -13.07 -1.72 18.14
C GLY A 337 -11.70 -1.03 18.11
N ILE A 338 -10.99 -1.12 16.98
CA ILE A 338 -9.67 -0.55 16.75
C ILE A 338 -9.82 0.61 15.75
N ASN A 339 -8.99 1.65 15.89
CA ASN A 339 -8.86 2.64 14.82
C ASN A 339 -7.95 2.09 13.70
N PRO A 340 -8.46 1.73 12.51
CA PRO A 340 -7.64 1.15 11.45
C PRO A 340 -6.74 2.20 10.77
N PHE A 341 -6.91 3.50 11.05
CA PHE A 341 -6.30 4.58 10.28
C PHE A 341 -5.10 5.26 10.96
N ASP A 342 -4.91 5.04 12.27
CA ASP A 342 -3.80 5.59 13.05
C ASP A 342 -2.67 4.58 13.31
N GLN A 343 -1.60 5.05 13.95
CA GLN A 343 -0.39 4.26 14.25
C GLN A 343 0.35 4.86 15.46
N PRO A 344 -0.23 4.83 16.66
CA PRO A 344 0.36 5.50 17.82
C PRO A 344 1.74 4.94 18.18
N GLU A 345 1.90 3.62 18.20
CA GLU A 345 3.09 2.95 18.73
C GLU A 345 4.37 3.21 17.92
N VAL A 346 4.27 3.35 16.59
CA VAL A 346 5.45 3.60 15.75
C VAL A 346 6.03 5.00 15.92
N LYS A 347 5.26 5.94 16.49
CA LYS A 347 5.78 7.28 16.82
C LYS A 347 6.93 7.20 17.81
N ARG A 348 6.92 6.24 18.73
CA ARG A 348 8.00 6.04 19.72
C ARG A 348 9.36 5.79 19.06
N ILE A 349 9.41 4.97 18.00
CA ILE A 349 10.66 4.69 17.27
C ILE A 349 11.20 5.99 16.67
N ARG A 350 10.31 6.75 16.01
CA ARG A 350 10.65 8.05 15.41
C ARG A 350 11.15 9.01 16.48
N ASP A 351 10.46 9.12 17.60
CA ASP A 351 10.81 10.04 18.68
C ASP A 351 12.15 9.66 19.33
N LEU A 352 12.53 8.37 19.37
CA LEU A 352 13.86 7.92 19.79
C LEU A 352 14.97 8.28 18.77
N ILE A 353 14.68 8.19 17.47
CA ILE A 353 15.62 8.62 16.41
C ILE A 353 15.93 10.12 16.55
N TRP A 354 14.92 10.93 16.84
CA TRP A 354 15.09 12.38 17.02
C TRP A 354 15.60 12.76 18.41
N GLY A 355 15.06 12.15 19.46
CA GLY A 355 15.38 12.45 20.87
C GLY A 355 16.74 11.91 21.33
N GLY A 356 17.25 10.84 20.71
CA GLY A 356 18.61 10.33 20.95
C GLY A 356 19.72 11.22 20.39
N ARG A 357 19.38 12.26 19.63
CA ARG A 357 20.30 13.31 19.19
C ARG A 357 19.78 14.66 19.65
N GLY A 358 20.24 15.09 20.82
CA GLY A 358 20.43 16.52 21.04
C GLY A 358 21.38 17.04 19.96
N LEU A 359 20.81 17.58 18.88
CA LEU A 359 21.57 18.33 17.89
C LEU A 359 21.47 19.81 18.26
N ARG A 360 22.50 20.23 19.02
CA ARG A 360 23.07 21.57 18.88
C ARG A 360 23.54 21.79 17.45
#